data_AF-A0A2C9JV89-F1
#
_entry.id   AF-A0A2C9JV89-F1
#
_cell.length_a   1.000
_cell.length_b   1.000
_cell.length_c   1.000
_cell.angle_alpha   90.00
_cell.angle_beta   90.00
_cell.angle_gamma   90.00
#
_symmetry.space_group_name_H-M   'P 1'
#
loop_
_entity.id
_entity.type
_entity.pdbx_description
1 polymer ?
#
loop_
_entity_poly.entity_id
_entity_poly.type
_entity_poly.pdbx_seq_one_letter_code
_entity_poly.pdbx_strand_id
1 'polypeptide(L)'
;MLESPKARGFGFFYQFALPWIGDGLIISNGATWARARRLLTPAFHFDILKNYLSVYNTAADTLVGKLDKLAESGESFDLCPHMTLCTLEIILKCAMSYDADVQRIGDHPYIKATRELALSWFERNRQPWLWPDFIFKWTTLGKTFLKNCDYVHQVAEEIMNKRRNQLNKEGLPSKRHLDFLDILLSARDEDGKPMTDLEIRNEVDTFMFAGHDTTATAASWMVYCLAKNPECQTKVQDEIDSVLEGRDSDCILWSDISKLHFLALCIKEAMRLYPPIPFIQRRLNEDVTIEGHKIPAGNIVNVAIIYLHRNPAVWDQPHAFIPERFLDANGKDQDYFSFTPFSAGSRNCIGQNFALNEEKVLIARLFRRYRFEIPPDAPPPNRLARTVLKSEHGLWFRIKKR
;
A
#
# COMPACT_ATOMS: atom_id res chain seq x y z
N MET A 1 -16.35 -23.31 -11.50
CA MET A 1 -17.57 -22.76 -10.87
C MET A 1 -17.23 -22.35 -9.45
N LEU A 2 -16.99 -21.06 -9.21
CA LEU A 2 -16.81 -20.45 -7.88
C LEU A 2 -17.73 -19.23 -7.82
N GLU A 3 -19.04 -19.47 -7.92
CA GLU A 3 -20.07 -18.42 -8.03
C GLU A 3 -20.83 -18.17 -6.71
N SER A 4 -20.24 -18.47 -5.55
CA SER A 4 -20.84 -18.07 -4.27
C SER A 4 -20.08 -16.91 -3.63
N PRO A 5 -20.72 -15.75 -3.39
CA PRO A 5 -20.18 -14.71 -2.53
C PRO A 5 -20.14 -15.27 -1.08
N LYS A 6 -18.99 -15.81 -0.69
CA LYS A 6 -18.76 -16.48 0.61
C LYS A 6 -19.17 -15.62 1.83
N ALA A 7 -19.98 -16.17 2.74
CA ALA A 7 -20.39 -15.52 3.99
C ALA A 7 -19.45 -15.80 5.20
N ARG A 8 -19.34 -14.76 6.04
CA ARG A 8 -18.92 -14.65 7.47
C ARG A 8 -17.66 -15.39 7.94
N GLY A 9 -16.54 -14.68 7.88
CA GLY A 9 -15.42 -14.93 8.78
C GLY A 9 -14.11 -14.48 8.19
N PHE A 10 -13.64 -13.30 8.59
CA PHE A 10 -12.22 -13.05 8.49
C PHE A 10 -11.50 -13.84 9.56
N GLY A 11 -10.19 -14.05 9.37
CA GLY A 11 -9.34 -14.50 10.47
C GLY A 11 -9.56 -13.62 11.69
N PHE A 12 -9.41 -14.20 12.88
CA PHE A 12 -9.56 -13.50 14.15
C PHE A 12 -8.82 -12.14 14.20
N PHE A 13 -7.73 -12.03 13.43
CA PHE A 13 -6.92 -10.83 13.31
C PHE A 13 -7.64 -9.57 12.81
N TYR A 14 -8.59 -9.72 11.88
CA TYR A 14 -9.29 -8.58 11.28
C TYR A 14 -10.41 -8.03 12.18
N GLN A 15 -10.94 -8.82 13.12
CA GLN A 15 -12.06 -8.40 13.97
C GLN A 15 -11.71 -7.14 14.77
N PHE A 16 -10.46 -7.04 15.25
CA PHE A 16 -10.02 -5.89 16.03
C PHE A 16 -9.76 -4.63 15.21
N ALA A 17 -9.76 -4.71 13.88
CA ALA A 17 -9.68 -3.55 13.01
C ALA A 17 -11.06 -2.96 12.68
N LEU A 18 -12.17 -3.66 13.00
CA LEU A 18 -13.53 -3.18 12.73
C LEU A 18 -13.83 -1.77 13.30
N PRO A 19 -13.46 -1.43 14.55
CA PRO A 19 -13.70 -0.09 15.07
C PRO A 19 -12.87 0.99 14.37
N TRP A 20 -11.79 0.61 13.67
CA TRP A 20 -10.92 1.52 12.96
C TRP A 20 -11.34 1.70 11.50
N ILE A 21 -11.28 0.66 10.67
CA ILE A 21 -11.54 0.78 9.22
C ILE A 21 -12.94 0.33 8.79
N GLY A 22 -13.79 -0.04 9.76
CA GLY A 22 -15.18 -0.42 9.51
C GLY A 22 -15.34 -1.70 8.68
N ASP A 23 -16.58 -1.92 8.21
CA ASP A 23 -16.92 -3.05 7.32
C ASP A 23 -16.70 -2.69 5.84
N GLY A 24 -15.54 -2.10 5.53
CA GLY A 24 -15.14 -1.72 4.16
C GLY A 24 -14.54 -2.89 3.37
N LEU A 25 -14.03 -2.66 2.16
CA LEU A 25 -13.60 -3.72 1.22
C LEU A 25 -12.58 -4.71 1.79
N ILE A 26 -11.75 -4.29 2.76
CA ILE A 26 -10.78 -5.17 3.43
C ILE A 26 -11.47 -6.14 4.41
N ILE A 27 -12.54 -5.74 5.12
CA ILE A 27 -13.19 -6.51 6.20
C ILE A 27 -14.60 -7.02 5.82
N SER A 28 -15.21 -6.53 4.75
CA SER A 28 -16.52 -6.99 4.31
C SER A 28 -16.47 -8.39 3.70
N ASN A 29 -17.59 -9.11 3.75
CA ASN A 29 -17.72 -10.46 3.18
C ASN A 29 -19.02 -10.63 2.41
N GLY A 30 -19.17 -11.79 1.75
CA GLY A 30 -20.38 -12.17 1.05
C GLY A 30 -20.82 -11.17 -0.02
N ALA A 31 -22.13 -10.94 -0.06
CA ALA A 31 -22.75 -10.01 -0.98
C ALA A 31 -22.29 -8.57 -0.76
N THR A 32 -22.07 -8.15 0.50
CA THR A 32 -21.57 -6.80 0.83
C THR A 32 -20.23 -6.52 0.14
N TRP A 33 -19.28 -7.45 0.29
CA TRP A 33 -17.99 -7.35 -0.37
C TRP A 33 -18.10 -7.38 -1.89
N ALA A 34 -18.91 -8.30 -2.42
CA ALA A 34 -19.05 -8.43 -3.87
C ALA A 34 -19.65 -7.16 -4.50
N ARG A 35 -20.66 -6.56 -3.86
CA ARG A 35 -21.26 -5.27 -4.22
C ARG A 35 -20.21 -4.16 -4.17
N ALA A 36 -19.53 -3.98 -3.04
CA ALA A 36 -18.49 -2.95 -2.90
C ALA A 36 -17.36 -3.13 -3.92
N ARG A 37 -16.85 -4.35 -4.11
CA ARG A 37 -15.80 -4.65 -5.09
C ARG A 37 -16.21 -4.30 -6.50
N ARG A 38 -17.44 -4.64 -6.90
CA ARG A 38 -17.98 -4.33 -8.23
C ARG A 38 -18.08 -2.82 -8.45
N LEU A 39 -18.60 -2.10 -7.47
CA LEU A 39 -18.75 -0.64 -7.54
C LEU A 39 -17.39 0.10 -7.58
N LEU A 40 -16.38 -0.41 -6.88
CA LEU A 40 -15.09 0.27 -6.72
C LEU A 40 -14.05 -0.09 -7.78
N THR A 41 -14.15 -1.24 -8.43
CA THR A 41 -13.17 -1.68 -9.44
C THR A 41 -12.97 -0.67 -10.59
N PRO A 42 -14.01 0.02 -11.12
CA PRO A 42 -13.83 1.04 -12.14
C PRO A 42 -12.88 2.17 -11.74
N ALA A 43 -12.78 2.52 -10.46
CA ALA A 43 -11.89 3.58 -9.94
C ALA A 43 -10.39 3.31 -10.20
N PHE A 44 -10.04 2.07 -10.51
CA PHE A 44 -8.66 1.63 -10.74
C PHE A 44 -8.39 1.25 -12.21
N HIS A 45 -9.28 1.67 -13.13
CA HIS A 45 -9.10 1.50 -14.56
C HIS A 45 -7.94 2.36 -15.09
N PHE A 46 -7.22 1.87 -16.11
CA PHE A 46 -5.99 2.52 -16.61
C PHE A 46 -6.20 3.97 -17.08
N ASP A 47 -7.37 4.29 -17.64
CA ASP A 47 -7.72 5.66 -18.06
C ASP A 47 -7.75 6.65 -16.88
N ILE A 48 -8.10 6.18 -15.68
CA ILE A 48 -8.07 6.99 -14.45
C ILE A 48 -6.63 7.09 -13.95
N LEU A 49 -5.94 5.95 -13.86
CA LEU A 49 -4.56 5.89 -13.38
C LEU A 49 -3.62 6.77 -14.20
N LYS A 50 -3.86 6.90 -15.51
CA LYS A 50 -3.10 7.82 -16.39
C LYS A 50 -3.11 9.26 -15.89
N ASN A 51 -4.25 9.72 -15.36
CA ASN A 51 -4.39 11.08 -14.85
C ASN A 51 -3.66 11.28 -13.53
N TYR A 52 -3.40 10.22 -12.77
CA TYR A 52 -2.69 10.29 -11.50
C TYR A 52 -1.18 10.44 -11.65
N LEU A 53 -0.62 10.23 -12.85
CA LEU A 53 0.81 10.46 -13.11
C LEU A 53 1.23 11.90 -12.80
N SER A 54 0.38 12.90 -13.10
CA SER A 54 0.70 14.28 -12.74
C SER A 54 0.80 14.46 -11.23
N VAL A 55 -0.12 13.87 -10.47
CA VAL A 55 -0.13 13.88 -9.00
C VAL A 55 1.10 13.18 -8.44
N TYR A 56 1.46 12.00 -8.96
CA TYR A 56 2.66 11.28 -8.54
C TYR A 56 3.93 12.10 -8.77
N ASN A 57 4.06 12.74 -9.94
CA ASN A 57 5.21 13.60 -10.23
C ASN A 57 5.26 14.83 -9.32
N THR A 58 4.14 15.52 -9.08
CA THR A 58 4.09 16.68 -8.18
C THR A 58 4.42 16.30 -6.73
N ALA A 59 3.93 15.16 -6.26
CA ALA A 59 4.29 14.64 -4.93
C ALA A 59 5.78 14.27 -4.87
N ALA A 60 6.33 13.68 -5.94
CA ALA A 60 7.75 13.39 -6.08
C ALA A 60 8.61 14.66 -6.10
N ASP A 61 8.17 15.74 -6.75
CA ASP A 61 8.87 17.04 -6.75
C ASP A 61 9.01 17.59 -5.33
N THR A 62 7.95 17.48 -4.54
CA THR A 62 7.97 17.92 -3.13
C THR A 62 8.91 17.06 -2.30
N LEU A 63 8.91 15.74 -2.52
CA LEU A 63 9.84 14.82 -1.86
C LEU A 63 11.29 15.12 -2.24
N VAL A 64 11.59 15.24 -3.53
CA VAL A 64 12.88 15.62 -4.08
C VAL A 64 13.37 16.94 -3.48
N GLY A 65 12.53 17.97 -3.44
CA GLY A 65 12.92 19.27 -2.88
C GLY A 65 13.30 19.21 -1.39
N LYS A 66 12.75 18.25 -0.62
CA LYS A 66 13.19 17.99 0.76
C LYS A 66 14.51 17.24 0.80
N LEU A 67 14.65 16.20 -0.02
CA LEU A 67 15.85 15.39 -0.08
C LEU A 67 17.05 16.18 -0.59
N ASP A 68 16.85 17.18 -1.45
CA ASP A 68 17.93 18.08 -1.87
C ASP A 68 18.62 18.77 -0.69
N LYS A 69 17.85 19.19 0.32
CA LYS A 69 18.38 19.83 1.53
C LYS A 69 19.15 18.84 2.40
N LEU A 70 18.69 17.59 2.48
CA LEU A 70 19.39 16.51 3.20
C LEU A 70 20.67 16.09 2.46
N ALA A 71 20.64 16.10 1.13
CA ALA A 71 21.83 15.84 0.31
C ALA A 71 22.89 16.93 0.50
N GLU A 72 22.48 18.19 0.64
CA GLU A 72 23.37 19.32 0.93
C GLU A 72 23.97 19.26 2.33
N SER A 73 23.24 18.79 3.34
CA SER A 73 23.80 18.62 4.69
C SER A 73 24.77 17.43 4.77
N GLY A 74 24.60 16.42 3.91
CA GLY A 74 25.41 15.19 3.92
C GLY A 74 25.09 14.25 5.08
N GLU A 75 24.06 14.57 5.87
CA GLU A 75 23.65 13.79 7.03
C GLU A 75 22.91 12.51 6.62
N SER A 76 23.01 11.50 7.48
CA SER A 76 22.22 10.28 7.37
C SER A 76 20.79 10.52 7.88
N PHE A 77 19.77 9.97 7.22
CA PHE A 77 18.37 10.14 7.60
C PHE A 77 17.55 8.86 7.39
N ASP A 78 16.47 8.69 8.17
CA ASP A 78 15.46 7.64 7.94
C ASP A 78 14.51 8.06 6.81
N LEU A 79 14.46 7.27 5.73
CA LEU A 79 13.61 7.56 4.56
C LEU A 79 12.13 7.25 4.81
N CYS A 80 11.81 6.34 5.74
CA CYS A 80 10.45 5.84 5.92
C CYS A 80 9.41 6.95 6.19
N PRO A 81 9.64 7.93 7.09
CA PRO A 81 8.70 9.03 7.32
C PRO A 81 8.44 9.89 6.09
N HIS A 82 9.49 10.15 5.28
CA HIS A 82 9.36 10.93 4.05
C HIS A 82 8.51 10.21 3.00
N MET A 83 8.69 8.91 2.85
CA MET A 83 7.88 8.08 1.95
C MET A 83 6.43 8.01 2.41
N THR A 84 6.18 7.81 3.71
CA THR A 84 4.81 7.79 4.29
C THR A 84 4.06 9.09 4.03
N LEU A 85 4.71 10.24 4.16
CA LEU A 85 4.11 11.54 3.84
C LEU A 85 3.81 11.69 2.35
N CYS A 86 4.72 11.23 1.49
CA CYS A 86 4.58 11.32 0.04
C CYS A 86 3.39 10.48 -0.46
N THR A 87 3.31 9.21 -0.07
CA THR A 87 2.22 8.32 -0.50
C THR A 87 0.88 8.71 0.12
N LEU A 88 0.87 9.29 1.34
CA LEU A 88 -0.36 9.83 1.93
C LEU A 88 -0.89 11.01 1.10
N GLU A 89 -0.01 11.92 0.69
CA GLU A 89 -0.41 13.04 -0.17
C GLU A 89 -0.97 12.56 -1.50
N ILE A 90 -0.35 11.53 -2.09
CA ILE A 90 -0.79 10.92 -3.34
C ILE A 90 -2.20 10.32 -3.19
N ILE A 91 -2.44 9.47 -2.18
CA ILE A 91 -3.77 8.85 -2.04
C ILE A 91 -4.86 9.88 -1.72
N LEU A 92 -4.54 10.93 -0.94
CA LEU A 92 -5.46 12.03 -0.65
C LEU A 92 -5.85 12.77 -1.93
N LYS A 93 -4.88 13.11 -2.79
CA LYS A 93 -5.12 13.83 -4.04
C LYS A 93 -5.82 12.96 -5.09
N CYS A 94 -5.38 11.72 -5.26
CA CYS A 94 -5.90 10.82 -6.29
C CYS A 94 -7.26 10.21 -5.93
N ALA A 95 -7.36 9.55 -4.78
CA ALA A 95 -8.56 8.79 -4.43
C ALA A 95 -9.59 9.63 -3.68
N MET A 96 -9.15 10.58 -2.85
CA MET A 96 -10.04 11.36 -1.98
C MET A 96 -10.35 12.76 -2.54
N SER A 97 -9.75 13.15 -3.67
CA SER A 97 -9.85 14.50 -4.25
C SER A 97 -9.62 15.60 -3.21
N TYR A 98 -8.69 15.35 -2.28
CA TYR A 98 -8.42 16.20 -1.11
C TYR A 98 -6.97 16.68 -1.14
N ASP A 99 -6.80 18.00 -1.16
CA ASP A 99 -5.48 18.63 -1.03
C ASP A 99 -5.24 19.10 0.40
N ALA A 100 -4.11 18.69 0.96
CA ALA A 100 -3.73 18.89 2.35
C ALA A 100 -2.25 19.24 2.55
N ASP A 101 -1.46 19.28 1.47
CA ASP A 101 0.00 19.53 1.49
C ASP A 101 0.74 18.84 2.66
N VAL A 102 0.34 17.59 2.98
CA VAL A 102 0.79 16.88 4.19
C VAL A 102 2.31 16.74 4.23
N GLN A 103 2.94 16.63 3.06
CA GLN A 103 4.39 16.61 2.97
C GLN A 103 5.02 17.87 3.56
N ARG A 104 4.52 19.06 3.22
CA ARG A 104 5.13 20.33 3.67
C ARG A 104 4.89 20.59 5.16
N ILE A 105 3.75 20.14 5.68
CA ILE A 105 3.41 20.22 7.11
C ILE A 105 4.31 19.28 7.94
N GLY A 106 4.58 18.07 7.43
CA GLY A 106 5.48 17.10 8.06
C GLY A 106 4.83 16.34 9.21
N ASP A 107 4.56 16.98 10.34
CA ASP A 107 3.96 16.34 11.52
C ASP A 107 2.42 16.38 11.46
N HIS A 108 1.85 15.60 10.55
CA HIS A 108 0.40 15.58 10.36
C HIS A 108 -0.29 14.67 11.40
N PRO A 109 -1.28 15.16 12.19
CA PRO A 109 -1.88 14.37 13.27
C PRO A 109 -2.54 13.07 12.80
N TYR A 110 -3.06 13.02 11.57
CA TYR A 110 -3.54 11.79 10.92
C TYR A 110 -2.49 10.67 10.89
N ILE A 111 -1.25 10.96 10.53
CA ILE A 111 -0.18 9.93 10.43
C ILE A 111 0.16 9.39 11.82
N LYS A 112 0.19 10.28 12.82
CA LYS A 112 0.41 9.86 14.21
C LYS A 112 -0.71 8.95 14.68
N ALA A 113 -1.97 9.33 14.43
CA ALA A 113 -3.14 8.54 14.78
C ALA A 113 -3.14 7.17 14.09
N THR A 114 -2.91 7.10 12.77
CA THR A 114 -2.88 5.81 12.04
C THR A 114 -1.72 4.92 12.47
N ARG A 115 -0.55 5.48 12.77
CA ARG A 115 0.58 4.74 13.35
C ARG A 115 0.23 4.14 14.71
N GLU A 116 -0.37 4.92 15.60
CA GLU A 116 -0.80 4.46 16.92
C GLU A 116 -1.93 3.43 16.84
N LEU A 117 -2.86 3.57 15.89
CA LEU A 117 -3.91 2.59 15.60
C LEU A 117 -3.32 1.27 15.12
N ALA A 118 -2.40 1.31 14.16
CA ALA A 118 -1.72 0.11 13.65
C ALA A 118 -0.93 -0.62 14.76
N LEU A 119 -0.22 0.15 15.61
CA LEU A 119 0.48 -0.39 16.79
C LEU A 119 -0.48 -1.04 17.78
N SER A 120 -1.55 -0.34 18.16
CA SER A 120 -2.52 -0.82 19.14
C SER A 120 -3.28 -2.05 18.65
N TRP A 121 -3.64 -2.07 17.36
CA TRP A 121 -4.24 -3.23 16.72
C TRP A 121 -3.27 -4.42 16.72
N PHE A 122 -2.00 -4.21 16.40
CA PHE A 122 -0.99 -5.27 16.44
C PHE A 122 -0.79 -5.83 17.87
N GLU A 123 -0.65 -4.97 18.87
CA GLU A 123 -0.52 -5.37 20.28
C GLU A 123 -1.74 -6.15 20.76
N ARG A 124 -2.95 -5.66 20.47
CA ARG A 124 -4.19 -6.34 20.82
C ARG A 124 -4.26 -7.75 20.22
N ASN A 125 -3.80 -7.91 18.99
CA ASN A 125 -3.78 -9.22 18.33
C ASN A 125 -2.82 -10.23 18.98
N ARG A 126 -1.71 -9.76 19.55
CA ARG A 126 -0.69 -10.62 20.18
C ARG A 126 -0.98 -10.96 21.63
N GLN A 127 -1.94 -10.29 22.25
CA GLN A 127 -2.20 -10.36 23.68
C GLN A 127 -3.62 -10.89 23.96
N PRO A 128 -3.79 -12.21 24.21
CA PRO A 128 -5.11 -12.81 24.42
C PRO A 128 -5.96 -12.17 25.52
N TRP A 129 -5.33 -11.63 26.57
CA TRP A 129 -6.02 -10.91 27.64
C TRP A 129 -6.67 -9.59 27.18
N LEU A 130 -6.26 -9.02 26.03
CA LEU A 130 -6.88 -7.84 25.42
C LEU A 130 -7.99 -8.19 24.40
N TRP A 131 -8.30 -9.47 24.19
CA TRP A 131 -9.32 -9.87 23.22
C TRP A 131 -10.74 -9.51 23.65
N PRO A 132 -11.16 -9.73 24.92
CA PRO A 132 -12.46 -9.28 25.36
C PRO A 132 -12.60 -7.76 25.24
N ASP A 133 -13.59 -7.29 24.47
CA ASP A 133 -13.81 -5.86 24.24
C ASP A 133 -13.98 -5.09 25.55
N PHE A 134 -14.65 -5.69 26.53
CA PHE A 134 -14.78 -5.11 27.87
C PHE A 134 -13.41 -4.92 28.53
N ILE A 135 -12.46 -5.84 28.45
CA ILE A 135 -11.14 -5.61 29.07
C ILE A 135 -10.40 -4.52 28.31
N PHE A 136 -10.36 -4.63 26.98
CA PHE A 136 -9.62 -3.70 26.12
C PHE A 136 -10.05 -2.24 26.34
N LYS A 137 -11.35 -1.96 26.37
CA LYS A 137 -11.93 -0.62 26.56
C LYS A 137 -11.49 0.07 27.87
N TRP A 138 -11.11 -0.69 28.88
CA TRP A 138 -10.70 -0.14 30.18
C TRP A 138 -9.19 0.08 30.29
N THR A 139 -8.40 -0.52 29.39
CA THR A 139 -6.94 -0.30 29.31
C THR A 139 -6.59 1.06 28.70
N THR A 140 -5.41 1.59 29.03
CA THR A 140 -4.86 2.79 28.37
C THR A 140 -4.75 2.59 26.86
N LEU A 141 -4.31 1.40 26.42
CA LEU A 141 -4.19 1.05 25.01
C LEU A 141 -5.54 1.15 24.27
N GLY A 142 -6.60 0.57 24.84
CA GLY A 142 -7.92 0.59 24.22
C GLY A 142 -8.58 1.97 24.22
N LYS A 143 -8.38 2.78 25.28
CA LYS A 143 -8.83 4.17 25.30
C LYS A 143 -8.14 5.01 24.23
N THR A 144 -6.82 4.89 24.08
CA THR A 144 -6.07 5.58 23.02
C THR A 144 -6.49 5.09 21.64
N PHE A 145 -6.66 3.78 21.44
CA PHE A 145 -7.14 3.22 20.18
C PHE A 145 -8.50 3.79 19.77
N LEU A 146 -9.49 3.80 20.68
CA LEU A 146 -10.82 4.30 20.37
C LEU A 146 -10.82 5.81 20.12
N LYS A 147 -10.06 6.59 20.90
CA LYS A 147 -9.89 8.03 20.64
C LYS A 147 -9.32 8.30 19.25
N ASN A 148 -8.32 7.52 18.84
CA ASN A 148 -7.73 7.66 17.51
C ASN A 148 -8.68 7.17 16.42
N CYS A 149 -9.55 6.18 16.68
CA CYS A 149 -10.63 5.78 15.76
C CYS A 149 -11.59 6.94 15.53
N ASP A 150 -12.08 7.57 16.60
CA ASP A 150 -12.97 8.73 16.51
C ASP A 150 -12.34 9.87 15.70
N TYR A 151 -11.05 10.13 15.92
CA TYR A 151 -10.32 11.15 15.16
C TYR A 151 -10.19 10.82 13.67
N VAL A 152 -9.80 9.60 13.28
CA VAL A 152 -9.70 9.26 11.86
C VAL A 152 -11.07 9.22 11.17
N HIS A 153 -12.13 8.81 11.89
CA HIS A 153 -13.51 8.88 11.39
C HIS A 153 -13.94 10.32 11.15
N GLN A 154 -13.61 11.24 12.06
CA GLN A 154 -13.88 12.66 11.87
C GLN A 154 -13.17 13.19 10.61
N VAL A 155 -11.90 12.82 10.39
CA VAL A 155 -11.16 13.22 9.19
C VAL A 155 -11.83 12.67 7.92
N ALA A 156 -12.25 11.40 7.91
CA ALA A 156 -12.97 10.80 6.79
C ALA A 156 -14.29 11.52 6.51
N GLU A 157 -15.07 11.83 7.54
CA GLU A 157 -16.32 12.57 7.43
C GLU A 157 -16.11 14.01 6.92
N GLU A 158 -15.05 14.70 7.34
CA GLU A 158 -14.66 16.02 6.83
C GLU A 158 -14.32 15.97 5.33
N ILE A 159 -13.55 14.97 4.90
CA ILE A 159 -13.22 14.73 3.49
C ILE A 159 -14.50 14.50 2.67
N MET A 160 -15.37 13.60 3.15
CA MET A 160 -16.65 13.29 2.50
C MET A 160 -17.54 14.53 2.36
N ASN A 161 -17.70 15.30 3.44
CA ASN A 161 -18.56 16.49 3.47
C ASN A 161 -18.00 17.61 2.58
N LYS A 162 -16.68 17.83 2.60
CA LYS A 162 -16.03 18.82 1.72
C LYS A 162 -16.26 18.46 0.24
N ARG A 163 -16.07 17.19 -0.14
CA ARG A 163 -16.29 16.75 -1.51
C ARG A 163 -17.75 16.81 -1.93
N ARG A 164 -18.67 16.37 -1.07
CA ARG A 164 -20.12 16.45 -1.32
C ARG A 164 -20.58 17.89 -1.55
N ASN A 165 -20.11 18.83 -0.73
CA ASN A 165 -20.42 20.25 -0.89
C ASN A 165 -19.88 20.83 -2.20
N GLN A 166 -18.72 20.36 -2.66
CA GLN A 166 -18.17 20.76 -3.96
C GLN A 166 -19.04 20.22 -5.11
N LEU A 167 -19.38 18.92 -5.10
CA LEU A 167 -20.22 18.30 -6.12
C LEU A 167 -21.62 18.91 -6.19
N ASN A 168 -22.18 19.35 -5.06
CA ASN A 168 -23.47 20.04 -5.03
C ASN A 168 -23.42 21.43 -5.70
N LYS A 169 -22.26 22.10 -5.71
CA LYS A 169 -22.07 23.42 -6.34
C LYS A 169 -21.68 23.32 -7.80
N GLU A 170 -20.78 22.39 -8.13
CA GLU A 170 -20.11 22.30 -9.43
C GLU A 170 -20.70 21.21 -10.33
N GLY A 171 -21.52 20.31 -9.77
CA GLY A 171 -21.96 19.08 -10.44
C GLY A 171 -20.87 18.00 -10.41
N LEU A 172 -21.21 16.82 -10.92
CA LEU A 172 -20.21 15.77 -11.16
C LEU A 172 -19.24 16.22 -12.26
N PRO A 173 -17.93 15.94 -12.12
CA PRO A 173 -16.97 16.25 -13.17
C PRO A 173 -17.41 15.62 -14.51
N SER A 174 -17.35 16.39 -15.60
CA SER A 174 -17.60 15.92 -16.97
C SER A 174 -16.51 15.00 -17.52
N LYS A 175 -15.84 14.23 -16.64
CA LYS A 175 -14.82 13.27 -17.00
C LYS A 175 -15.48 11.92 -17.28
N ARG A 176 -14.99 11.22 -18.30
CA ARG A 176 -15.47 9.86 -18.65
C ARG A 176 -15.35 8.88 -17.48
N HIS A 177 -14.36 9.09 -16.62
CA HIS A 177 -14.13 8.28 -15.44
C HIS A 177 -13.93 9.17 -14.21
N LEU A 178 -14.55 8.77 -13.10
CA LEU A 178 -14.59 9.50 -11.84
C LEU A 178 -13.49 9.02 -10.87
N ASP A 179 -13.05 9.90 -9.98
CA ASP A 179 -12.13 9.52 -8.90
C ASP A 179 -12.85 8.61 -7.88
N PHE A 180 -12.09 7.91 -7.03
CA PHE A 180 -12.64 6.93 -6.08
C PHE A 180 -13.75 7.50 -5.17
N LEU A 181 -13.53 8.66 -4.54
CA LEU A 181 -14.53 9.28 -3.68
C LEU A 181 -15.76 9.78 -4.47
N ASP A 182 -15.56 10.25 -5.70
CA ASP A 182 -16.68 10.62 -6.58
C ASP A 182 -17.53 9.40 -6.91
N ILE A 183 -16.89 8.24 -7.16
CA ILE A 183 -17.59 6.97 -7.34
C ILE A 183 -18.35 6.61 -6.07
N LEU A 184 -17.76 6.66 -4.89
CA LEU A 184 -18.47 6.36 -3.64
C LEU A 184 -19.71 7.25 -3.43
N LEU A 185 -19.61 8.55 -3.72
CA LEU A 185 -20.69 9.52 -3.53
C LEU A 185 -21.79 9.43 -4.60
N SER A 186 -21.46 8.99 -5.81
CA SER A 186 -22.39 8.96 -6.95
C SER A 186 -22.87 7.55 -7.34
N ALA A 187 -22.16 6.50 -6.93
CA ALA A 187 -22.46 5.13 -7.28
C ALA A 187 -23.87 4.74 -6.83
N ARG A 188 -24.50 3.92 -7.67
CA ARG A 188 -25.74 3.22 -7.40
C ARG A 188 -25.51 1.75 -7.74
N ASP A 189 -26.05 0.85 -6.95
CA ASP A 189 -26.03 -0.58 -7.26
C ASP A 189 -27.05 -0.95 -8.36
N GLU A 190 -27.17 -2.24 -8.65
CA GLU A 190 -28.05 -2.79 -9.69
C GLU A 190 -29.53 -2.45 -9.45
N ASP A 191 -29.91 -2.23 -8.19
CA ASP A 191 -31.26 -1.83 -7.79
C ASP A 191 -31.44 -0.30 -7.74
N GLY A 192 -30.43 0.45 -8.18
CA GLY A 192 -30.43 1.92 -8.15
C GLY A 192 -30.21 2.51 -6.75
N LYS A 193 -29.80 1.72 -5.75
CA LYS A 193 -29.63 2.17 -4.38
C LYS A 193 -28.23 2.75 -4.14
N PRO A 194 -28.11 3.93 -3.50
CA PRO A 194 -26.82 4.50 -3.14
C PRO A 194 -26.14 3.74 -2.00
N MET A 195 -24.85 4.00 -1.81
CA MET A 195 -24.18 3.68 -0.56
C MET A 195 -24.66 4.62 0.56
N THR A 196 -24.78 4.08 1.77
CA THR A 196 -25.04 4.85 2.99
C THR A 196 -23.79 5.62 3.43
N ASP A 197 -23.96 6.67 4.22
CA ASP A 197 -22.82 7.46 4.73
C ASP A 197 -21.84 6.59 5.55
N LEU A 198 -22.34 5.60 6.29
CA LEU A 198 -21.49 4.66 7.01
C LEU A 198 -20.70 3.74 6.06
N GLU A 199 -21.33 3.22 5.00
CA GLU A 199 -20.62 2.42 3.98
C GLU A 199 -19.52 3.24 3.31
N ILE A 200 -19.82 4.48 2.93
CA ILE A 200 -18.86 5.39 2.30
C ILE A 200 -17.69 5.67 3.25
N ARG A 201 -17.97 6.01 4.52
CA ARG A 201 -16.92 6.28 5.51
C ARG A 201 -16.02 5.05 5.73
N ASN A 202 -16.61 3.86 5.86
CA ASN A 202 -15.84 2.63 6.01
C ASN A 202 -14.89 2.38 4.82
N GLU A 203 -15.35 2.68 3.59
CA GLU A 203 -14.48 2.59 2.42
C GLU A 203 -13.42 3.70 2.39
N VAL A 204 -13.74 4.93 2.78
CA VAL A 204 -12.74 6.01 2.92
C VAL A 204 -11.65 5.61 3.92
N ASP A 205 -12.01 5.18 5.14
CA ASP A 205 -11.06 4.72 6.15
C ASP A 205 -10.20 3.55 5.65
N THR A 206 -10.85 2.57 5.00
CA THR A 206 -10.19 1.39 4.41
C THR A 206 -9.13 1.80 3.37
N PHE A 207 -9.49 2.67 2.42
CA PHE A 207 -8.60 3.06 1.32
C PHE A 207 -7.55 4.09 1.74
N MET A 208 -7.87 4.99 2.66
CA MET A 208 -6.87 5.88 3.24
C MET A 208 -5.79 5.06 3.94
N PHE A 209 -6.14 4.05 4.74
CA PHE A 209 -5.15 3.17 5.37
C PHE A 209 -4.37 2.34 4.34
N ALA A 210 -5.07 1.59 3.49
CA ALA A 210 -4.46 0.61 2.59
C ALA A 210 -3.59 1.24 1.49
N GLY A 211 -3.97 2.44 1.02
CA GLY A 211 -3.39 3.07 -0.16
C GLY A 211 -2.08 3.82 0.05
N HIS A 212 -1.65 4.09 1.28
CA HIS A 212 -0.40 4.83 1.54
C HIS A 212 0.65 4.03 2.33
N ASP A 213 0.24 3.31 3.38
CA ASP A 213 1.22 2.69 4.30
C ASP A 213 1.90 1.47 3.65
N THR A 214 1.18 0.79 2.74
CA THR A 214 1.71 -0.35 1.97
C THR A 214 2.74 0.11 0.93
N THR A 215 2.46 1.16 0.16
CA THR A 215 3.36 1.69 -0.87
C THR A 215 4.55 2.40 -0.26
N ALA A 216 4.37 3.20 0.79
CA ALA A 216 5.50 3.78 1.53
C ALA A 216 6.50 2.72 2.00
N THR A 217 5.97 1.58 2.45
CA THR A 217 6.76 0.43 2.89
C THR A 217 7.50 -0.23 1.73
N ALA A 218 6.81 -0.49 0.60
CA ALA A 218 7.43 -1.10 -0.58
C ALA A 218 8.52 -0.19 -1.16
N ALA A 219 8.25 1.10 -1.35
CA ALA A 219 9.21 2.09 -1.82
C ALA A 219 10.45 2.16 -0.92
N SER A 220 10.27 2.22 0.40
CA SER A 220 11.40 2.30 1.34
C SER A 220 12.30 1.06 1.28
N TRP A 221 11.70 -0.15 1.22
CA TRP A 221 12.48 -1.38 1.06
C TRP A 221 13.11 -1.52 -0.32
N MET A 222 12.48 -0.99 -1.36
CA MET A 222 13.04 -0.94 -2.71
C MET A 222 14.29 -0.07 -2.75
N VAL A 223 14.26 1.13 -2.13
CA VAL A 223 15.45 1.97 -1.99
C VAL A 223 16.54 1.24 -1.19
N TYR A 224 16.19 0.56 -0.09
CA TYR A 224 17.13 -0.27 0.66
C TYR A 224 17.79 -1.35 -0.20
N CYS A 225 17.02 -2.07 -1.01
CA CYS A 225 17.54 -3.10 -1.90
C CYS A 225 18.52 -2.52 -2.93
N LEU A 226 18.19 -1.40 -3.57
CA LEU A 226 19.09 -0.77 -4.54
C LEU A 226 20.34 -0.17 -3.88
N ALA A 227 20.21 0.45 -2.71
CA ALA A 227 21.36 0.99 -1.98
C ALA A 227 22.35 -0.12 -1.56
N LYS A 228 21.83 -1.31 -1.22
CA LYS A 228 22.63 -2.50 -0.90
C LYS A 228 23.25 -3.17 -2.13
N ASN A 229 22.73 -2.93 -3.33
CA ASN A 229 23.17 -3.55 -4.58
C ASN A 229 23.56 -2.47 -5.61
N PRO A 230 24.75 -1.85 -5.51
CA PRO A 230 25.17 -0.72 -6.35
C PRO A 230 25.10 -0.99 -7.85
N GLU A 231 25.40 -2.22 -8.30
CA GLU A 231 25.30 -2.59 -9.71
C GLU A 231 23.85 -2.51 -10.24
N CYS A 232 22.88 -2.99 -9.45
CA CYS A 232 21.47 -2.87 -9.81
C CYS A 232 21.02 -1.41 -9.77
N GLN A 233 21.51 -0.62 -8.81
CA GLN A 233 21.23 0.81 -8.73
C GLN A 233 21.72 1.54 -9.98
N THR A 234 22.94 1.28 -10.45
CA THR A 234 23.47 1.86 -11.68
C THR A 234 22.64 1.44 -12.91
N LYS A 235 22.30 0.16 -13.06
CA LYS A 235 21.43 -0.28 -14.17
C LYS A 235 20.06 0.41 -14.17
N VAL A 236 19.44 0.60 -13.00
CA VAL A 236 18.18 1.35 -12.88
C VAL A 236 18.37 2.81 -13.27
N GLN A 237 19.45 3.44 -12.82
CA GLN A 237 19.80 4.82 -13.17
C GLN A 237 20.00 4.99 -14.68
N ASP A 238 20.75 4.10 -15.32
CA ASP A 238 21.00 4.12 -16.76
C ASP A 238 19.70 3.93 -17.57
N GLU A 239 18.81 3.03 -17.12
CA GLU A 239 17.48 2.86 -17.72
C GLU A 239 16.65 4.14 -17.65
N ILE A 240 16.61 4.79 -16.47
CA ILE A 240 15.86 6.03 -16.27
C ILE A 240 16.43 7.15 -17.14
N ASP A 241 17.76 7.29 -17.17
CA ASP A 241 18.44 8.32 -17.95
C ASP A 241 18.17 8.14 -19.45
N SER A 242 18.17 6.90 -19.96
CA SER A 242 17.80 6.59 -21.35
C SER A 242 16.34 6.91 -21.66
N VAL A 243 15.41 6.59 -20.76
CA VAL A 243 13.97 6.90 -20.96
C VAL A 243 13.71 8.41 -21.04
N LEU A 244 14.50 9.20 -20.28
CA LEU A 244 14.39 10.65 -20.19
C LEU A 244 15.35 11.41 -21.11
N GLU A 245 16.10 10.72 -21.97
CA GLU A 245 17.08 11.32 -22.86
C GLU A 245 16.48 12.46 -23.69
N GLY A 246 17.17 13.60 -23.73
CA GLY A 246 16.77 14.79 -24.49
C GLY A 246 15.58 15.57 -23.90
N ARG A 247 15.16 15.30 -22.66
CA ARG A 247 14.07 16.03 -21.98
C ARG A 247 14.62 17.01 -20.94
N ASP A 248 14.03 18.21 -20.88
CA ASP A 248 14.31 19.20 -19.83
C ASP A 248 13.63 18.87 -18.49
N SER A 249 12.60 18.02 -18.54
CA SER A 249 11.81 17.62 -17.38
C SER A 249 12.09 16.17 -17.01
N ASP A 250 12.37 15.93 -15.73
CA ASP A 250 12.51 14.58 -15.19
C ASP A 250 11.14 13.87 -15.01
N CYS A 251 10.02 14.47 -15.44
CA CYS A 251 8.67 13.94 -15.18
C CYS A 251 8.44 12.63 -15.92
N ILE A 252 7.94 11.63 -15.21
CA ILE A 252 7.61 10.32 -15.78
C ILE A 252 6.22 10.38 -16.40
N LEU A 253 6.12 10.14 -17.70
CA LEU A 253 4.85 10.12 -18.44
C LEU A 253 4.25 8.71 -18.46
N TRP A 254 2.96 8.62 -18.77
CA TRP A 254 2.27 7.32 -18.91
C TRP A 254 2.96 6.37 -19.90
N SER A 255 3.46 6.89 -21.02
CA SER A 255 4.19 6.10 -22.03
C SER A 255 5.51 5.55 -21.51
N ASP A 256 6.11 6.19 -20.50
CA ASP A 256 7.41 5.80 -19.95
C ASP A 256 7.31 4.65 -18.96
N ILE A 257 6.17 4.51 -18.27
CA ILE A 257 5.90 3.43 -17.31
C ILE A 257 6.16 2.04 -17.92
N SER A 258 5.79 1.87 -19.18
CA SER A 258 6.02 0.62 -19.91
C SER A 258 7.49 0.35 -20.21
N LYS A 259 8.35 1.38 -20.30
CA LYS A 259 9.76 1.28 -20.68
C LYS A 259 10.70 1.04 -19.50
N LEU A 260 10.23 1.27 -18.27
CA LEU A 260 10.97 1.03 -17.02
C LEU A 260 10.97 -0.47 -16.67
N HIS A 261 11.59 -1.28 -17.53
CA HIS A 261 11.58 -2.74 -17.46
C HIS A 261 12.42 -3.27 -16.30
N PHE A 262 13.70 -2.90 -16.23
CA PHE A 262 14.63 -3.35 -15.21
C PHE A 262 14.22 -2.85 -13.82
N LEU A 263 13.74 -1.60 -13.71
CA LEU A 263 13.13 -1.10 -12.50
C LEU A 263 11.93 -1.97 -12.07
N ALA A 264 11.07 -2.40 -13.01
CA ALA A 264 9.95 -3.30 -12.68
C ALA A 264 10.42 -4.65 -12.15
N LEU A 265 11.51 -5.21 -12.67
CA LEU A 265 12.13 -6.44 -12.14
C LEU A 265 12.64 -6.24 -10.71
N CYS A 266 13.32 -5.11 -10.46
CA CYS A 266 13.81 -4.77 -9.13
C CYS A 266 12.68 -4.57 -8.12
N ILE A 267 11.57 -3.90 -8.51
CA ILE A 267 10.38 -3.76 -7.66
C ILE A 267 9.81 -5.13 -7.30
N LYS A 268 9.69 -6.06 -8.27
CA LYS A 268 9.21 -7.43 -7.99
C LYS A 268 10.12 -8.16 -7.01
N GLU A 269 11.43 -8.10 -7.21
CA GLU A 269 12.39 -8.77 -6.32
C GLU A 269 12.46 -8.13 -4.94
N ALA A 270 12.32 -6.80 -4.85
CA ALA A 270 12.20 -6.10 -3.58
C ALA A 270 10.94 -6.53 -2.84
N MET A 271 9.79 -6.67 -3.52
CA MET A 271 8.55 -7.17 -2.90
C MET A 271 8.61 -8.66 -2.57
N ARG A 272 9.42 -9.47 -3.28
CA ARG A 272 9.67 -10.88 -2.91
C ARG A 272 10.41 -10.96 -1.58
N LEU A 273 11.47 -10.16 -1.43
CA LEU A 273 12.22 -10.13 -0.18
C LEU A 273 11.46 -9.37 0.92
N TYR A 274 10.81 -8.26 0.61
CA TYR A 274 10.21 -7.38 1.59
C TYR A 274 8.75 -7.13 1.22
N PRO A 275 7.88 -8.16 1.29
CA PRO A 275 6.48 -8.01 0.95
C PRO A 275 5.85 -7.02 1.94
N PRO A 276 5.21 -5.93 1.47
CA PRO A 276 4.60 -4.95 2.37
C PRO A 276 3.59 -5.58 3.33
N ILE A 277 2.86 -6.59 2.87
CA ILE A 277 1.97 -7.43 3.69
C ILE A 277 2.60 -8.82 3.83
N PRO A 278 3.24 -9.15 4.96
CA PRO A 278 3.95 -10.42 5.13
C PRO A 278 3.04 -11.62 5.45
N PHE A 279 1.85 -11.37 6.01
CA PHE A 279 0.89 -12.40 6.40
C PHE A 279 -0.53 -11.96 6.05
N ILE A 280 -1.35 -12.91 5.58
CA ILE A 280 -2.79 -12.74 5.43
C ILE A 280 -3.53 -13.93 6.05
N GLN A 281 -4.73 -13.70 6.59
CA GLN A 281 -5.53 -14.76 7.21
C GLN A 281 -6.82 -15.03 6.47
N ARG A 282 -7.29 -16.28 6.54
CA ARG A 282 -8.61 -16.71 6.06
C ARG A 282 -9.25 -17.60 7.12
N ARG A 283 -10.57 -17.50 7.30
CA ARG A 283 -11.35 -18.56 7.93
C ARG A 283 -11.94 -19.43 6.82
N LEU A 284 -11.79 -20.75 6.94
CA LEU A 284 -12.36 -21.68 5.97
C LEU A 284 -13.88 -21.76 6.15
N ASN A 285 -14.60 -21.78 5.04
CA ASN A 285 -16.06 -21.91 5.03
C ASN A 285 -16.53 -23.34 4.70
N GLU A 286 -15.62 -24.14 4.17
CA GLU A 286 -15.82 -25.52 3.75
C GLU A 286 -14.55 -26.29 4.08
N ASP A 287 -14.66 -27.62 4.15
CA ASP A 287 -13.50 -28.47 4.33
C ASP A 287 -12.58 -28.37 3.09
N VAL A 288 -11.27 -28.23 3.31
CA VAL A 288 -10.27 -28.16 2.23
C VAL A 288 -9.26 -29.27 2.42
N THR A 289 -8.87 -29.96 1.34
CA THR A 289 -7.77 -30.93 1.37
C THR A 289 -6.53 -30.32 0.73
N ILE A 290 -5.41 -30.29 1.47
CA ILE A 290 -4.11 -29.77 1.00
C ILE A 290 -3.09 -30.89 1.18
N GLU A 291 -2.41 -31.31 0.10
CA GLU A 291 -1.41 -32.40 0.15
C GLU A 291 -1.92 -33.65 0.87
N GLY A 292 -3.17 -34.07 0.59
CA GLY A 292 -3.82 -35.22 1.23
C GLY A 292 -4.34 -34.99 2.67
N HIS A 293 -4.11 -33.82 3.26
CA HIS A 293 -4.55 -33.48 4.62
C HIS A 293 -5.85 -32.69 4.60
N LYS A 294 -6.88 -33.22 5.27
CA LYS A 294 -8.18 -32.54 5.40
C LYS A 294 -8.13 -31.49 6.51
N ILE A 295 -8.45 -30.24 6.17
CA ILE A 295 -8.59 -29.10 7.07
C ILE A 295 -10.07 -28.74 7.17
N PRO A 296 -10.73 -28.89 8.33
CA PRO A 296 -12.16 -28.64 8.47
C PRO A 296 -12.56 -27.16 8.29
N ALA A 297 -13.79 -26.93 7.86
CA ALA A 297 -14.45 -25.63 7.90
C ALA A 297 -14.36 -25.00 9.31
N GLY A 298 -14.32 -23.68 9.36
CA GLY A 298 -14.17 -22.90 10.59
C GLY A 298 -12.73 -22.68 11.05
N ASN A 299 -11.75 -23.45 10.55
CA ASN A 299 -10.34 -23.25 10.87
C ASN A 299 -9.79 -21.95 10.27
N ILE A 300 -8.80 -21.37 10.96
CA ILE A 300 -8.07 -20.18 10.47
C ILE A 300 -6.79 -20.65 9.77
N VAL A 301 -6.63 -20.24 8.52
CA VAL A 301 -5.43 -20.46 7.72
C VAL A 301 -4.65 -19.16 7.62
N ASN A 302 -3.38 -19.20 8.00
CA ASN A 302 -2.41 -18.12 7.80
C ASN A 302 -1.62 -18.40 6.53
N VAL A 303 -1.64 -17.48 5.56
CA VAL A 303 -0.76 -17.50 4.41
C VAL A 303 0.43 -16.59 4.71
N ALA A 304 1.59 -17.21 4.94
CA ALA A 304 2.83 -16.51 5.23
C ALA A 304 3.56 -16.16 3.94
N ILE A 305 3.18 -15.04 3.32
CA ILE A 305 3.76 -14.52 2.08
C ILE A 305 5.28 -14.38 2.21
N ILE A 306 5.78 -13.89 3.35
CA ILE A 306 7.21 -13.71 3.61
C ILE A 306 8.03 -15.02 3.55
N TYR A 307 7.41 -16.16 3.92
CA TYR A 307 8.04 -17.48 3.84
C TYR A 307 7.84 -18.12 2.47
N LEU A 308 6.64 -17.98 1.89
CA LEU A 308 6.35 -18.41 0.51
C LEU A 308 7.36 -17.83 -0.48
N HIS A 309 7.62 -16.53 -0.40
CA HIS A 309 8.56 -15.81 -1.26
C HIS A 309 10.03 -16.17 -1.01
N ARG A 310 10.32 -16.98 0.01
CA ARG A 310 11.66 -17.45 0.37
C ARG A 310 11.76 -18.97 0.44
N ASN A 311 10.75 -19.68 -0.04
CA ASN A 311 10.76 -21.13 -0.01
C ASN A 311 11.91 -21.64 -0.89
N PRO A 312 12.94 -22.31 -0.33
CA PRO A 312 14.10 -22.79 -1.10
C PRO A 312 13.73 -23.89 -2.11
N ALA A 313 12.57 -24.54 -1.96
CA ALA A 313 12.05 -25.48 -2.95
C ALA A 313 11.55 -24.78 -4.23
N VAL A 314 11.36 -23.46 -4.19
CA VAL A 314 10.81 -22.66 -5.30
C VAL A 314 11.84 -21.63 -5.78
N TRP A 315 12.56 -21.00 -4.84
CA TRP A 315 13.47 -19.90 -5.10
C TRP A 315 14.91 -20.32 -4.80
N ASP A 316 15.72 -20.52 -5.85
CA ASP A 316 17.16 -20.69 -5.67
C ASP A 316 17.77 -19.46 -4.98
N GLN A 317 18.72 -19.63 -4.08
CA GLN A 317 19.31 -18.54 -3.29
C GLN A 317 18.24 -17.57 -2.72
N PRO A 318 17.30 -18.06 -1.89
CA PRO A 318 16.05 -17.36 -1.57
C PRO A 318 16.24 -16.02 -0.83
N HIS A 319 17.44 -15.76 -0.30
CA HIS A 319 17.78 -14.54 0.42
C HIS A 319 18.54 -13.51 -0.43
N ALA A 320 19.02 -13.89 -1.62
CA ALA A 320 19.72 -12.99 -2.53
C ALA A 320 18.74 -12.09 -3.29
N PHE A 321 19.13 -10.85 -3.58
CA PHE A 321 18.38 -9.93 -4.42
C PHE A 321 18.82 -10.10 -5.88
N ILE A 322 18.01 -10.79 -6.68
CA ILE A 322 18.28 -11.10 -8.09
C ILE A 322 17.05 -10.69 -8.94
N PRO A 323 17.00 -9.43 -9.44
CA PRO A 323 15.91 -8.95 -10.28
C PRO A 323 15.62 -9.84 -11.51
N GLU A 324 16.68 -10.40 -12.11
CA GLU A 324 16.65 -11.21 -13.31
C GLU A 324 15.81 -12.50 -13.18
N ARG A 325 15.41 -12.91 -11.96
CA ARG A 325 14.44 -14.00 -11.74
C ARG A 325 13.11 -13.78 -12.47
N PHE A 326 12.71 -12.52 -12.62
CA PHE A 326 11.43 -12.14 -13.21
C PHE A 326 11.50 -11.85 -14.70
N LEU A 327 12.61 -12.15 -15.38
CA LEU A 327 12.68 -12.12 -16.84
C LEU A 327 11.78 -13.22 -17.42
N ASP A 328 11.14 -12.94 -18.55
CA ASP A 328 10.17 -13.86 -19.18
C ASP A 328 10.74 -15.25 -19.48
N ALA A 329 12.06 -15.37 -19.69
CA ALA A 329 12.75 -16.64 -19.88
C ALA A 329 12.80 -17.51 -18.60
N ASN A 330 12.77 -16.88 -17.42
CA ASN A 330 12.90 -17.53 -16.11
C ASN A 330 11.54 -17.73 -15.42
N GLY A 331 10.52 -16.96 -15.78
CA GLY A 331 9.21 -16.97 -15.14
C GLY A 331 8.14 -17.87 -15.76
N LYS A 332 8.36 -18.45 -16.95
CA LYS A 332 7.35 -19.26 -17.66
C LYS A 332 6.98 -20.57 -16.96
N ASP A 333 7.90 -21.15 -16.20
CA ASP A 333 7.67 -22.40 -15.45
C ASP A 333 7.31 -22.16 -13.98
N GLN A 334 7.17 -20.89 -13.57
CA GLN A 334 6.92 -20.54 -12.19
C GLN A 334 5.42 -20.55 -11.87
N ASP A 335 5.04 -21.33 -10.85
CA ASP A 335 3.65 -21.40 -10.37
C ASP A 335 3.12 -19.99 -10.02
N TYR A 336 1.91 -19.67 -10.49
CA TYR A 336 1.30 -18.34 -10.33
C TYR A 336 1.18 -17.91 -8.86
N PHE A 337 0.99 -18.85 -7.93
CA PHE A 337 0.85 -18.57 -6.51
C PHE A 337 2.18 -18.47 -5.77
N SER A 338 3.31 -18.79 -6.40
CA SER A 338 4.64 -18.68 -5.78
C SER A 338 5.09 -17.24 -5.52
N PHE A 339 4.54 -16.26 -6.25
CA PHE A 339 4.82 -14.83 -6.09
C PHE A 339 3.52 -14.00 -5.99
N THR A 340 3.04 -13.81 -4.77
CA THR A 340 1.77 -13.13 -4.48
C THR A 340 1.88 -11.89 -3.56
N PRO A 341 2.72 -10.87 -3.87
CA PRO A 341 2.84 -9.67 -3.03
C PRO A 341 1.55 -8.84 -2.94
N PHE A 342 0.67 -8.97 -3.94
CA PHE A 342 -0.65 -8.35 -3.99
C PHE A 342 -1.80 -9.34 -3.69
N SER A 343 -1.48 -10.47 -3.05
CA SER A 343 -2.36 -11.62 -2.92
C SER A 343 -2.79 -12.16 -4.30
N ALA A 344 -3.71 -13.12 -4.33
CA ALA A 344 -4.28 -13.70 -5.55
C ALA A 344 -5.76 -14.03 -5.37
N GLY A 345 -6.42 -14.42 -6.47
CA GLY A 345 -7.83 -14.77 -6.50
C GLY A 345 -8.76 -13.56 -6.33
N SER A 346 -10.03 -13.81 -5.97
CA SER A 346 -11.05 -12.77 -5.88
C SER A 346 -10.74 -11.67 -4.85
N ARG A 347 -9.91 -11.96 -3.85
CA ARG A 347 -9.48 -11.05 -2.78
C ARG A 347 -8.07 -10.50 -3.00
N ASN A 348 -7.62 -10.44 -4.25
CA ASN A 348 -6.39 -9.74 -4.60
C ASN A 348 -6.51 -8.23 -4.35
N CYS A 349 -5.37 -7.54 -4.32
CA CYS A 349 -5.32 -6.08 -4.17
C CYS A 349 -6.02 -5.40 -5.35
N ILE A 350 -7.04 -4.58 -5.06
CA ILE A 350 -7.73 -3.77 -6.07
C ILE A 350 -6.83 -2.64 -6.60
N GLY A 351 -5.93 -2.11 -5.76
CA GLY A 351 -5.04 -1.01 -6.07
C GLY A 351 -3.68 -1.42 -6.65
N GLN A 352 -3.51 -2.67 -7.11
CA GLN A 352 -2.20 -3.17 -7.57
C GLN A 352 -1.57 -2.29 -8.65
N ASN A 353 -2.34 -1.90 -9.68
CA ASN A 353 -1.81 -1.07 -10.77
C ASN A 353 -1.54 0.38 -10.33
N PHE A 354 -2.35 0.91 -9.40
CA PHE A 354 -2.11 2.21 -8.78
C PHE A 354 -0.76 2.19 -8.06
N ALA A 355 -0.55 1.21 -7.17
CA ALA A 355 0.68 1.06 -6.41
C ALA A 355 1.90 0.87 -7.32
N LEU A 356 1.83 0.02 -8.34
CA LEU A 356 2.97 -0.21 -9.25
C LEU A 356 3.33 1.04 -10.07
N ASN A 357 2.35 1.85 -10.47
CA ASN A 357 2.61 3.11 -11.16
C ASN A 357 3.23 4.15 -10.21
N GLU A 358 2.68 4.28 -9.00
CA GLU A 358 3.22 5.13 -7.93
C GLU A 358 4.68 4.76 -7.63
N GLU A 359 4.97 3.49 -7.35
CA GLU A 359 6.32 2.97 -7.09
C GLU A 359 7.28 3.30 -8.24
N LYS A 360 6.88 3.04 -9.49
CA LYS A 360 7.73 3.35 -10.65
C LYS A 360 8.06 4.83 -10.76
N VAL A 361 7.07 5.71 -10.58
CA VAL A 361 7.30 7.15 -10.64
C VAL A 361 8.21 7.59 -9.50
N LEU A 362 7.88 7.24 -8.25
CA LEU A 362 8.65 7.68 -7.09
C LEU A 362 10.10 7.20 -7.16
N ILE A 363 10.31 5.91 -7.44
CA ILE A 363 11.67 5.36 -7.53
C ILE A 363 12.42 5.95 -8.72
N ALA A 364 11.79 6.08 -9.90
CA ALA A 364 12.47 6.70 -11.05
C ALA A 364 12.90 8.15 -10.76
N ARG A 365 12.02 8.94 -10.13
CA ARG A 365 12.29 10.33 -9.75
C ARG A 365 13.45 10.44 -8.74
N LEU A 366 13.51 9.54 -7.76
CA LEU A 366 14.56 9.53 -6.76
C LEU A 366 15.91 9.10 -7.34
N PHE A 367 15.96 8.02 -8.11
CA PHE A 367 17.21 7.51 -8.66
C PHE A 367 17.71 8.31 -9.87
N ARG A 368 16.84 9.05 -10.58
CA ARG A 368 17.28 10.06 -11.54
C ARG A 368 18.20 11.10 -10.89
N ARG A 369 17.87 11.54 -9.67
CA ARG A 369 18.53 12.67 -9.01
C ARG A 369 19.58 12.29 -7.97
N TYR A 370 19.47 11.11 -7.37
CA TYR A 370 20.33 10.70 -6.26
C TYR A 370 20.96 9.33 -6.44
N ARG A 371 22.14 9.19 -5.84
CA ARG A 371 22.73 7.91 -5.46
C ARG A 371 22.52 7.70 -3.96
N PHE A 372 21.90 6.58 -3.61
CA PHE A 372 21.64 6.17 -2.22
C PHE A 372 22.73 5.22 -1.73
N GLU A 373 23.23 5.48 -0.53
CA GLU A 373 24.21 4.67 0.19
C GLU A 373 23.68 4.36 1.59
N ILE A 374 23.98 3.16 2.11
CA ILE A 374 23.67 2.80 3.49
C ILE A 374 24.86 3.23 4.37
N PRO A 375 24.68 4.14 5.35
CA PRO A 375 25.73 4.55 6.25
C PRO A 375 26.34 3.35 7.02
N PRO A 376 27.66 3.32 7.31
CA PRO A 376 28.27 2.24 8.07
C PRO A 376 27.71 2.08 9.49
N ASP A 377 27.22 3.17 10.07
CA ASP A 377 26.62 3.27 11.40
C ASP A 377 25.09 3.09 11.39
N ALA A 378 24.50 2.81 10.22
CA ALA A 378 23.07 2.57 10.12
C ALA A 378 22.66 1.35 10.98
N PRO A 379 21.57 1.45 11.76
CA PRO A 379 21.04 0.31 12.48
C PRO A 379 20.74 -0.87 11.54
N PRO A 380 20.82 -2.12 12.03
CA PRO A 380 20.41 -3.27 11.24
C PRO A 380 18.93 -3.10 10.84
N PRO A 381 18.55 -3.43 9.60
CA PRO A 381 17.18 -3.31 9.11
C PRO A 381 16.33 -4.49 9.60
N ASN A 382 16.22 -4.64 10.92
CA ASN A 382 15.47 -5.70 11.56
C ASN A 382 14.00 -5.61 11.14
N ARG A 383 13.56 -6.62 10.38
CA ARG A 383 12.19 -6.71 9.88
C ARG A 383 11.22 -6.90 11.03
N LEU A 384 10.25 -5.99 11.12
CA LEU A 384 9.18 -6.02 12.10
C LEU A 384 7.84 -6.14 11.37
N ALA A 385 7.27 -7.34 11.40
CA ALA A 385 5.94 -7.60 10.85
C ALA A 385 4.87 -7.05 11.81
N ARG A 386 4.39 -5.84 11.54
CA ARG A 386 3.20 -5.25 12.18
C ARG A 386 2.00 -5.45 11.25
N THR A 387 1.20 -4.41 11.04
CA THR A 387 0.21 -4.36 9.96
C THR A 387 0.86 -4.46 8.58
N VAL A 388 1.99 -3.77 8.40
CA VAL A 388 2.87 -3.87 7.24
C VAL A 388 4.29 -4.23 7.72
N LEU A 389 5.17 -4.62 6.79
CA LEU A 389 6.56 -4.98 7.08
C LEU A 389 7.43 -3.73 7.31
N LYS A 390 7.61 -3.31 8.57
CA LYS A 390 8.48 -2.16 8.91
C LYS A 390 9.91 -2.60 9.24
N SER A 391 10.82 -1.63 9.34
CA SER A 391 12.10 -1.79 10.04
C SER A 391 11.96 -1.30 11.47
N GLU A 392 12.52 -2.02 12.44
CA GLU A 392 12.48 -1.68 13.87
C GLU A 392 13.01 -0.27 14.16
N HIS A 393 14.09 0.11 13.48
CA HIS A 393 14.80 1.38 13.68
C HIS A 393 14.73 2.32 12.46
N GLY A 394 13.79 2.09 11.54
CA GLY A 394 13.72 2.81 10.26
C GLY A 394 14.73 2.30 9.23
N LEU A 395 14.80 2.96 8.07
CA LEU A 395 15.74 2.63 7.00
C LEU A 395 16.59 3.87 6.70
N TRP A 396 17.83 3.82 7.15
CA TRP A 396 18.74 4.96 7.15
C TRP A 396 19.61 5.00 5.90
N PHE A 397 19.72 6.19 5.31
CA PHE A 397 20.47 6.44 4.09
C PHE A 397 21.30 7.70 4.18
N ARG A 398 22.41 7.73 3.43
CA ARG A 398 23.07 8.94 2.97
C ARG A 398 22.86 9.05 1.47
N ILE A 399 22.66 10.25 0.95
CA ILE A 399 22.43 10.48 -0.48
C ILE A 399 23.43 11.46 -1.06
N LYS A 400 23.79 11.26 -2.33
CA LYS A 400 24.58 12.18 -3.14
C LYS A 400 23.77 12.59 -4.37
N LYS A 401 23.77 13.88 -4.72
CA LYS A 401 23.18 14.35 -5.98
C LYS A 401 23.99 13.79 -7.17
N ARG A 402 23.29 13.37 -8.23
CA ARG A 402 23.88 12.86 -9.48
C ARG A 402 24.14 13.97 -10.48
#